data_AF-A0A2V8LN37-F1
#
_entry.id   AF-A0A2V8LN37-F1
#
_cell.length_a   1.000
_cell.length_b   1.000
_cell.length_c   1.000
_cell.angle_alpha   90.00
_cell.angle_beta   90.00
_cell.angle_gamma   90.00
#
_symmetry.space_group_name_H-M   'P 1'
#
loop_
_entity.id
_entity.type
_entity.pdbx_description
1 polymer ?
#
loop_
_entity_poly.entity_id
_entity_poly.type
_entity_poly.pdbx_seq_one_letter_code
_entity_poly.pdbx_strand_id
1 'polypeptide(L)'
;MKAREQARLQFESRNAGKPLHELLALEAERGLARLPEPSPGDIFLDFEADPFVEEGGLEYLLGYVTLDGKQEPKYAPTWALDRRTERRMFESFIDMVMKRREQFPDLHIYHFSSYEPGALKRLMGRYATREEEIDRLLRAGVFVDVFRVVKQALRAGIETYSLKALEVFYSFNRETALQDARHNLSHLECALELNETANIPAAVFQTIEAYNREDCISTLRLRDWLEEIRHRLVLDGANIERPQLEPGDPSEDIDERRKRALALMERLLQGVTDNPPERSSEGQAKWLLAHMLEWHRREDKVSWWEYYRLCELTDEDLLDEPSAIAGLEFVKRMGGTAKCPIDRYRFQPQDTQVR
;
A
#
# COMPACT_ATOMS: atom_id res chain seq x y z
N MET A 1 -23.53 18.26 3.62
CA MET A 1 -22.93 19.38 2.84
C MET A 1 -21.98 18.86 1.76
N LYS A 2 -21.05 17.95 2.07
CA LYS A 2 -20.10 17.36 1.10
C LYS A 2 -20.74 16.67 -0.11
N ALA A 3 -21.73 15.80 0.08
CA ALA A 3 -22.43 15.12 -1.03
C ALA A 3 -23.14 16.09 -2.00
N ARG A 4 -23.64 17.22 -1.50
CA ARG A 4 -24.24 18.27 -2.34
C ARG A 4 -23.19 18.93 -3.23
N GLU A 5 -22.01 19.23 -2.70
CA GLU A 5 -20.92 19.82 -3.48
C GLU A 5 -20.34 18.82 -4.50
N GLN A 6 -20.25 17.53 -4.15
CA GLN A 6 -19.90 16.47 -5.09
C GLN A 6 -20.91 16.41 -6.26
N ALA A 7 -22.20 16.37 -5.95
CA ALA A 7 -23.25 16.32 -6.97
C ALA A 7 -23.27 17.59 -7.85
N ARG A 8 -23.03 18.77 -7.26
CA ARG A 8 -22.87 20.02 -8.00
C ARG A 8 -21.73 19.91 -9.00
N LEU A 9 -20.54 19.52 -8.55
CA LEU A 9 -19.36 19.46 -9.42
C LEU A 9 -19.49 18.41 -10.53
N GLN A 10 -20.12 17.27 -10.23
CA GLN A 10 -20.46 16.26 -11.25
C GLN A 10 -21.43 16.83 -12.30
N PHE A 11 -22.48 17.54 -11.88
CA PHE A 11 -23.43 18.17 -12.80
C PHE A 11 -22.76 19.24 -13.67
N GLU A 12 -21.92 20.09 -13.09
CA GLU A 12 -21.14 21.10 -13.82
C GLU A 12 -20.18 20.46 -14.83
N SER A 13 -19.50 19.38 -14.45
CA SER A 13 -18.60 18.63 -15.33
C SER A 13 -19.34 18.03 -16.53
N ARG A 14 -20.52 17.44 -16.32
CA ARG A 14 -21.36 16.91 -17.40
C ARG A 14 -21.81 18.02 -18.35
N ASN A 15 -22.22 19.18 -17.83
CA ASN A 15 -22.64 20.32 -18.66
C ASN A 15 -21.48 20.95 -19.44
N ALA A 16 -20.28 20.99 -18.84
CA ALA A 16 -19.08 21.50 -19.49
C ALA A 16 -18.50 20.55 -20.54
N GLY A 17 -18.98 19.30 -20.58
CA GLY A 17 -18.45 18.25 -21.47
C GLY A 17 -17.03 17.81 -21.13
N LYS A 18 -16.51 18.19 -19.95
CA LYS A 18 -15.17 17.81 -19.48
C LYS A 18 -15.14 17.67 -17.95
N PRO A 19 -14.38 16.73 -17.40
CA PRO A 19 -14.20 16.60 -15.95
C PRO A 19 -13.60 17.88 -15.33
N LEU A 20 -14.25 18.40 -14.29
CA LEU A 20 -13.76 19.51 -13.48
C LEU A 20 -13.26 19.01 -12.12
N HIS A 21 -12.36 19.74 -11.50
CA HIS A 21 -11.95 19.50 -10.13
C HIS A 21 -11.86 20.82 -9.35
N GLU A 22 -12.04 20.73 -8.03
CA GLU A 22 -11.90 21.82 -7.08
C GLU A 22 -10.92 21.39 -5.99
N LEU A 23 -10.09 22.30 -5.50
CA LEU A 23 -9.21 22.02 -4.39
C LEU A 23 -9.96 22.16 -3.06
N LEU A 24 -9.68 21.24 -2.14
CA LEU A 24 -10.17 21.31 -0.78
C LEU A 24 -9.30 22.28 0.04
N ALA A 25 -9.77 22.63 1.24
CA ALA A 25 -8.99 23.47 2.15
C ALA A 25 -7.66 22.77 2.49
N LEU A 26 -6.58 23.56 2.52
CA LEU A 26 -5.27 23.05 2.92
C LEU A 26 -5.28 22.78 4.43
N GLU A 27 -4.95 21.55 4.80
CA GLU A 27 -4.82 21.10 6.18
C GLU A 27 -3.40 20.55 6.37
N ALA A 28 -2.79 20.81 7.54
CA ALA A 28 -1.48 20.25 7.87
C ALA A 28 -1.52 18.71 7.82
N GLU A 29 -0.46 18.10 7.30
CA GLU A 29 -0.30 16.63 7.22
C GLU A 29 -1.42 15.90 6.42
N ARG A 30 -2.19 16.62 5.60
CA ARG A 30 -3.29 16.08 4.79
C ARG A 30 -3.18 16.54 3.32
N GLY A 31 -3.75 15.75 2.41
CA GLY A 31 -3.75 16.06 0.99
C GLY A 31 -2.35 16.30 0.43
N LEU A 32 -2.12 17.44 -0.21
CA LEU A 32 -0.84 17.81 -0.81
C LEU A 32 0.32 17.92 0.19
N ALA A 33 0.04 18.06 1.49
CA ALA A 33 1.07 18.05 2.53
C ALA A 33 1.61 16.64 2.86
N ARG A 34 1.00 15.58 2.30
CA ARG A 34 1.50 14.20 2.40
C ARG A 34 2.49 13.84 1.30
N LEU A 35 2.67 14.69 0.30
CA LEU A 35 3.60 14.43 -0.78
C LEU A 35 5.03 14.78 -0.35
N PRO A 36 5.94 13.78 -0.27
CA PRO A 36 7.35 14.05 -0.05
C PRO A 36 7.98 14.72 -1.27
N GLU A 37 9.20 15.22 -1.12
CA GLU A 37 9.95 15.74 -2.26
C GLU A 37 10.24 14.57 -3.23
N PRO A 38 9.95 14.71 -4.54
CA PRO A 38 10.25 13.67 -5.52
C PRO A 38 11.73 13.27 -5.50
N SER A 39 12.00 11.96 -5.42
CA SER A 39 13.36 11.42 -5.51
C SER A 39 13.58 10.72 -6.86
N PRO A 40 14.78 10.82 -7.46
CA PRO A 40 15.17 9.97 -8.59
C PRO A 40 15.11 8.46 -8.28
N GLY A 41 15.13 8.13 -6.99
CA GLY A 41 14.99 6.78 -6.45
C GLY A 41 13.55 6.27 -6.36
N ASP A 42 12.55 7.10 -6.62
CA ASP A 42 11.14 6.73 -6.43
C ASP A 42 10.71 5.48 -7.22
N ILE A 43 9.80 4.73 -6.60
CA ILE A 43 9.21 3.49 -7.12
C ILE A 43 7.70 3.67 -7.19
N PHE A 44 7.07 3.22 -8.27
CA PHE A 44 5.61 3.18 -8.42
C PHE A 44 5.20 1.72 -8.53
N LEU A 45 4.45 1.23 -7.54
CA LEU A 45 4.18 -0.18 -7.32
C LEU A 45 2.72 -0.50 -7.59
N ASP A 46 2.48 -1.64 -8.24
CA ASP A 46 1.16 -2.22 -8.45
C ASP A 46 1.21 -3.75 -8.37
N PHE A 47 0.16 -4.36 -7.84
CA PHE A 47 0.00 -5.82 -7.73
C PHE A 47 -1.25 -6.28 -8.46
N GLU A 48 -1.14 -7.42 -9.13
CA GLU A 48 -2.31 -8.22 -9.51
C GLU A 48 -2.36 -9.49 -8.66
N ALA A 49 -3.54 -9.82 -8.17
CA ALA A 49 -3.73 -10.90 -7.22
C ALA A 49 -5.12 -11.53 -7.34
N ASP A 50 -5.20 -12.79 -6.94
CA ASP A 50 -6.44 -13.55 -6.86
C ASP A 50 -6.69 -14.01 -5.42
N PRO A 51 -7.72 -13.52 -4.72
CA PRO A 51 -8.01 -13.91 -3.35
C PRO A 51 -8.52 -15.36 -3.20
N PHE A 52 -8.91 -16.02 -4.30
CA PHE A 52 -9.55 -17.35 -4.29
C PHE A 52 -8.57 -18.51 -4.53
N VAL A 53 -7.31 -18.21 -4.84
CA VAL A 53 -6.27 -19.23 -5.02
C VAL A 53 -5.86 -19.81 -3.67
N GLU A 54 -6.10 -21.11 -3.50
CA GLU A 54 -5.79 -21.87 -2.28
C GLU A 54 -6.32 -21.19 -0.99
N GLU A 55 -5.69 -21.45 0.16
CA GLU A 55 -6.04 -20.79 1.42
C GLU A 55 -5.32 -19.43 1.54
N GLY A 56 -6.08 -18.37 1.23
CA GLY A 56 -5.72 -16.97 1.46
C GLY A 56 -5.11 -16.22 0.27
N GLY A 57 -5.39 -16.65 -0.96
CA GLY A 57 -5.13 -15.91 -2.21
C GLY A 57 -3.68 -15.90 -2.66
N LEU A 58 -3.42 -15.51 -3.91
CA LEU A 58 -2.09 -15.45 -4.54
C LEU A 58 -1.87 -14.09 -5.22
N GLU A 59 -0.81 -13.40 -4.86
CA GLU A 59 -0.23 -12.28 -5.60
C GLU A 59 0.57 -12.83 -6.80
N TYR A 60 0.00 -12.76 -8.02
CA TYR A 60 0.56 -13.43 -9.20
C TYR A 60 1.40 -12.52 -10.09
N LEU A 61 1.23 -11.20 -10.00
CA LEU A 61 2.10 -10.23 -10.68
C LEU A 61 2.43 -9.08 -9.73
N LEU A 62 3.72 -8.83 -9.55
CA LEU A 62 4.25 -7.62 -8.94
C LEU A 62 4.94 -6.82 -10.04
N GLY A 63 4.39 -5.66 -10.36
CA GLY A 63 5.03 -4.73 -11.28
C GLY A 63 5.41 -3.44 -10.59
N TYR A 64 6.53 -2.87 -11.01
CA TYR A 64 6.92 -1.56 -10.54
C TYR A 64 7.67 -0.76 -11.61
N VAL A 65 7.54 0.56 -11.51
CA VAL A 65 8.29 1.53 -12.32
C VAL A 65 9.34 2.22 -11.48
N THR A 66 10.53 2.37 -12.05
CA THR A 66 11.63 3.18 -11.50
C THR A 66 12.01 4.28 -12.48
N LEU A 67 12.44 5.43 -11.95
CA LEU A 67 12.89 6.57 -12.77
C LEU A 67 14.39 6.53 -13.10
N ASP A 68 15.22 5.93 -12.24
CA ASP A 68 16.68 5.81 -12.40
C ASP A 68 17.39 7.13 -12.77
N GLY A 69 16.85 8.28 -12.32
CA GLY A 69 17.36 9.61 -12.69
C GLY A 69 17.22 9.97 -14.18
N LYS A 70 16.46 9.19 -14.95
CA LYS A 70 16.17 9.41 -16.37
C LYS A 70 14.75 9.93 -16.55
N GLN A 71 14.50 10.54 -17.71
CA GLN A 71 13.15 10.99 -18.10
C GLN A 71 12.23 9.82 -18.46
N GLU A 72 12.78 8.65 -18.82
CA GLU A 72 12.00 7.51 -19.27
C GLU A 72 11.79 6.49 -18.14
N PRO A 73 10.53 6.22 -17.73
CA PRO A 73 10.23 5.25 -16.68
C PRO A 73 10.56 3.83 -17.11
N LYS A 74 11.25 3.07 -16.26
CA LYS A 74 11.59 1.67 -16.48
C LYS A 74 10.66 0.76 -15.68
N TYR A 75 9.84 -0.01 -16.39
CA TYR A 75 8.95 -1.02 -15.82
C TYR A 75 9.69 -2.35 -15.62
N ALA A 76 9.40 -3.03 -14.51
CA ALA A 76 9.90 -4.35 -14.18
C ALA A 76 8.77 -5.24 -13.64
N PRO A 77 8.31 -6.24 -14.41
CA PRO A 77 7.35 -7.24 -13.94
C PRO A 77 8.07 -8.40 -13.25
N THR A 78 7.42 -9.01 -12.25
CA THR A 78 7.81 -10.31 -11.71
C THR A 78 6.55 -11.16 -11.51
N TRP A 79 6.55 -12.36 -12.08
CA TRP A 79 5.42 -13.29 -12.04
C TRP A 79 5.59 -14.36 -10.97
N ALA A 80 4.47 -14.76 -10.38
CA ALA A 80 4.35 -15.87 -9.48
C ALA A 80 3.11 -16.72 -9.82
N LEU A 81 3.32 -18.01 -10.08
CA LEU A 81 2.23 -18.96 -10.39
C LEU A 81 2.08 -20.04 -9.32
N ASP A 82 2.92 -19.99 -8.29
CA ASP A 82 2.89 -20.87 -7.14
C ASP A 82 3.44 -20.14 -5.90
N ARG A 83 3.21 -20.69 -4.70
CA ARG A 83 3.68 -20.11 -3.43
C ARG A 83 5.19 -19.88 -3.35
N ARG A 84 5.95 -20.76 -4.00
CA ARG A 84 7.42 -20.66 -3.99
C ARG A 84 7.89 -19.47 -4.82
N THR A 85 7.26 -19.22 -5.96
CA THR A 85 7.55 -18.08 -6.83
C THR A 85 7.01 -16.79 -6.25
N GLU A 86 5.85 -16.81 -5.58
CA GLU A 86 5.31 -15.66 -4.83
C GLU A 86 6.27 -15.22 -3.71
N ARG A 87 6.77 -16.16 -2.92
CA ARG A 87 7.80 -15.88 -1.90
C ARG A 87 9.04 -15.23 -2.50
N ARG A 88 9.57 -15.77 -3.61
CA ARG A 88 10.77 -15.22 -4.27
C ARG A 88 10.52 -13.85 -4.88
N MET A 89 9.33 -13.62 -5.44
CA MET A 89 8.92 -12.33 -5.97
C MET A 89 8.93 -11.27 -4.87
N PHE A 90 8.29 -11.57 -3.74
CA PHE A 90 8.28 -10.71 -2.56
C PHE A 90 9.70 -10.41 -2.04
N GLU A 91 10.50 -11.46 -1.79
CA GLU A 91 11.86 -11.31 -1.26
C GLU A 91 12.75 -10.49 -2.19
N SER A 92 12.69 -10.77 -3.50
CA SER A 92 13.49 -10.06 -4.51
C SER A 92 13.10 -8.59 -4.64
N PHE A 93 11.80 -8.27 -4.54
CA PHE A 93 11.34 -6.90 -4.56
C PHE A 93 11.84 -6.12 -3.34
N ILE A 94 11.72 -6.67 -2.13
CA ILE A 94 12.21 -5.99 -0.93
C ILE A 94 13.73 -5.84 -0.94
N ASP A 95 14.46 -6.86 -1.38
CA ASP A 95 15.92 -6.77 -1.53
C ASP A 95 16.33 -5.68 -2.52
N MET A 96 15.58 -5.53 -3.62
CA MET A 96 15.78 -4.46 -4.59
C MET A 96 15.50 -3.08 -3.97
N VAL A 97 14.40 -2.91 -3.24
CA VAL A 97 14.07 -1.66 -2.54
C VAL A 97 15.18 -1.28 -1.56
N MET A 98 15.60 -2.21 -0.72
CA MET A 98 16.61 -1.95 0.31
C MET A 98 17.96 -1.57 -0.31
N LYS A 99 18.39 -2.29 -1.35
CA LYS A 99 19.60 -1.93 -2.11
C LYS A 99 19.47 -0.57 -2.79
N ARG A 100 18.30 -0.24 -3.32
CA ARG A 100 18.04 1.06 -3.94
C ARG A 100 18.12 2.20 -2.93
N ARG A 101 17.67 1.98 -1.69
CA ARG A 101 17.68 2.97 -0.61
C ARG A 101 19.09 3.31 -0.12
N GLU A 102 20.07 2.43 -0.32
CA GLU A 102 21.48 2.76 -0.09
C GLU A 102 21.97 3.87 -1.04
N GLN A 103 21.41 3.95 -2.25
CA GLN A 103 21.75 4.96 -3.26
C GLN A 103 20.85 6.20 -3.17
N PHE A 104 19.57 5.99 -2.83
CA PHE A 104 18.56 7.03 -2.72
C PHE A 104 17.89 6.96 -1.34
N PRO A 105 18.49 7.52 -0.28
CA PRO A 105 17.95 7.45 1.08
C PRO A 105 16.58 8.10 1.24
N ASP A 106 16.24 9.01 0.33
CA ASP A 106 15.00 9.77 0.24
C ASP A 106 13.98 9.17 -0.74
N LEU A 107 14.20 7.93 -1.21
CA LEU A 107 13.23 7.27 -2.10
C LEU A 107 11.91 7.00 -1.40
N HIS A 108 10.82 7.08 -2.17
CA HIS A 108 9.49 6.69 -1.73
C HIS A 108 8.91 5.62 -2.66
N ILE A 109 7.98 4.82 -2.11
CA ILE A 109 7.19 3.84 -2.84
C ILE A 109 5.76 4.38 -2.94
N TYR A 110 5.40 4.85 -4.12
CA TYR A 110 4.06 5.32 -4.43
C TYR A 110 3.19 4.15 -4.87
N HIS A 111 1.95 4.17 -4.41
CA HIS A 111 0.95 3.18 -4.73
C HIS A 111 -0.44 3.84 -4.74
N PHE A 112 -1.43 3.14 -5.30
CA PHE A 112 -2.78 3.66 -5.44
C PHE A 112 -3.77 2.81 -4.64
N SER A 113 -4.08 3.26 -3.41
CA SER A 113 -4.92 2.59 -2.38
C SER A 113 -4.13 1.85 -1.30
N SER A 114 -4.79 1.44 -0.22
CA SER A 114 -4.14 0.70 0.88
C SER A 114 -3.78 -0.75 0.55
N TYR A 115 -4.05 -1.23 -0.67
CA TYR A 115 -3.90 -2.64 -1.01
C TYR A 115 -2.44 -3.10 -0.99
N GLU A 116 -1.52 -2.35 -1.62
CA GLU A 116 -0.13 -2.80 -1.85
C GLU A 116 0.68 -2.90 -0.54
N PRO A 117 0.66 -1.90 0.37
CA PRO A 117 1.29 -2.06 1.68
C PRO A 117 0.63 -3.19 2.50
N GLY A 118 -0.67 -3.39 2.33
CA GLY A 118 -1.40 -4.52 2.91
C GLY A 118 -0.90 -5.87 2.38
N ALA A 119 -0.70 -5.99 1.08
CA ALA A 119 -0.16 -7.19 0.42
C ALA A 119 1.26 -7.50 0.91
N LEU A 120 2.13 -6.49 0.98
CA LEU A 120 3.49 -6.68 1.51
C LEU A 120 3.48 -7.13 2.97
N LYS A 121 2.59 -6.58 3.81
CA LYS A 121 2.44 -7.03 5.21
C LYS A 121 1.95 -8.48 5.29
N ARG A 122 0.96 -8.86 4.46
CA ARG A 122 0.46 -10.25 4.38
C ARG A 122 1.55 -11.22 3.92
N LEU A 123 2.28 -10.89 2.85
CA LEU A 123 3.35 -11.70 2.28
C LEU A 123 4.49 -11.90 3.30
N MET A 124 4.91 -10.83 3.96
CA MET A 124 5.88 -10.90 5.05
C MET A 124 5.40 -11.82 6.19
N GLY A 125 4.14 -11.70 6.62
CA GLY A 125 3.56 -12.55 7.66
C GLY A 125 3.48 -14.02 7.24
N ARG A 126 3.01 -14.28 6.01
CA ARG A 126 2.85 -15.62 5.41
C ARG A 126 4.19 -16.34 5.28
N TYR A 127 5.19 -15.64 4.73
CA TYR A 127 6.50 -16.25 4.44
C TYR A 127 7.51 -16.10 5.57
N ALA A 128 7.23 -15.29 6.58
CA ALA A 128 8.11 -15.02 7.71
C ALA A 128 9.52 -14.56 7.26
N THR A 129 9.60 -13.80 6.17
CA THR A 129 10.83 -13.24 5.62
C THR A 129 10.73 -11.74 5.42
N ARG A 130 11.90 -11.08 5.34
CA ARG A 130 12.03 -9.62 5.13
C ARG A 130 11.28 -8.73 6.12
N GLU A 131 11.10 -9.23 7.33
CA GLU A 131 10.27 -8.59 8.32
C GLU A 131 10.89 -7.30 8.88
N GLU A 132 12.22 -7.25 9.07
CA GLU A 132 12.88 -6.01 9.54
C GLU A 132 12.88 -4.95 8.43
N GLU A 133 13.10 -5.38 7.20
CA GLU A 133 13.11 -4.52 6.03
C GLU A 133 11.75 -3.85 5.85
N ILE A 134 10.65 -4.61 5.87
CA ILE A 134 9.29 -4.03 5.83
C ILE A 134 9.02 -3.12 7.02
N ASP A 135 9.36 -3.55 8.25
CA ASP A 135 9.15 -2.70 9.43
C ASP A 135 9.89 -1.36 9.30
N ARG A 136 11.14 -1.39 8.82
CA ARG A 136 11.96 -0.19 8.62
C ARG A 136 11.34 0.73 7.58
N LEU A 137 10.84 0.19 6.46
CA LEU A 137 10.17 0.97 5.43
C LEU A 137 8.87 1.62 5.95
N LEU A 138 8.09 0.88 6.75
CA LEU A 138 6.87 1.39 7.37
C LEU A 138 7.18 2.51 8.39
N ARG A 139 8.14 2.28 9.30
CA ARG A 139 8.54 3.30 10.30
C ARG A 139 9.15 4.55 9.66
N ALA A 140 9.87 4.38 8.55
CA ALA A 140 10.45 5.48 7.81
C ALA A 140 9.42 6.27 6.96
N GLY A 141 8.17 5.83 6.89
CA GLY A 141 7.13 6.51 6.11
C GLY A 141 7.37 6.45 4.60
N VAL A 142 8.03 5.40 4.10
CA VAL A 142 8.46 5.30 2.69
C VAL A 142 7.27 5.11 1.74
N PHE A 143 6.17 4.51 2.21
CA PHE A 143 4.98 4.26 1.40
C PHE A 143 4.10 5.50 1.32
N VAL A 144 3.76 5.92 0.10
CA VAL A 144 2.93 7.11 -0.18
C VAL A 144 1.67 6.70 -0.92
N ASP A 145 0.54 6.75 -0.22
CA ASP A 145 -0.78 6.50 -0.78
C ASP A 145 -1.27 7.72 -1.59
N VAL A 146 -1.14 7.64 -2.91
CA VAL A 146 -1.54 8.71 -3.83
C VAL A 146 -3.06 8.86 -3.87
N PHE A 147 -3.82 7.78 -3.69
CA PHE A 147 -5.28 7.84 -3.65
C PHE A 147 -5.76 8.67 -2.45
N ARG A 148 -5.13 8.48 -1.28
CA ARG A 148 -5.40 9.29 -0.10
C ARG A 148 -5.09 10.76 -0.32
N VAL A 149 -3.95 11.07 -0.98
CA VAL A 149 -3.60 12.45 -1.35
C VAL A 149 -4.71 13.07 -2.19
N VAL A 150 -5.19 12.38 -3.23
CA VAL A 150 -6.28 12.86 -4.09
C VAL A 150 -7.53 13.14 -3.28
N LYS A 151 -8.05 12.17 -2.51
CA LYS A 151 -9.28 12.32 -1.73
C LYS A 151 -9.23 13.49 -0.74
N GLN A 152 -8.06 13.79 -0.20
CA GLN A 152 -7.86 14.88 0.77
C GLN A 152 -7.52 16.23 0.11
N ALA A 153 -6.96 16.24 -1.10
CA ALA A 153 -6.53 17.45 -1.79
C ALA A 153 -7.63 18.05 -2.67
N LEU A 154 -8.48 17.21 -3.28
CA LEU A 154 -9.41 17.68 -4.30
C LEU A 154 -10.76 16.96 -4.29
N ARG A 155 -11.74 17.67 -4.80
CA ARG A 155 -13.03 17.15 -5.23
C ARG A 155 -13.04 17.11 -6.75
N ALA A 156 -13.25 15.93 -7.33
CA ALA A 156 -13.35 15.73 -8.76
C ALA A 156 -14.81 15.47 -9.18
N GLY A 157 -15.25 16.07 -10.27
CA GLY A 157 -16.58 15.91 -10.87
C GLY A 157 -16.72 14.60 -11.67
N ILE A 158 -16.12 13.52 -11.18
CA ILE A 158 -16.21 12.17 -11.73
C ILE A 158 -17.07 11.29 -10.81
N GLU A 159 -17.55 10.15 -11.32
CA GLU A 159 -18.42 9.23 -10.58
C GLU A 159 -17.67 8.38 -9.55
N THR A 160 -16.46 7.95 -9.90
CA THR A 160 -15.61 7.10 -9.07
C THR A 160 -14.20 7.67 -9.03
N TYR A 161 -13.48 7.46 -7.93
CA TYR A 161 -12.09 7.87 -7.78
C TYR A 161 -11.14 6.71 -8.10
N SER A 162 -11.50 5.84 -9.04
CA SER A 162 -10.55 4.83 -9.53
C SER A 162 -9.42 5.55 -10.27
N LEU A 163 -8.23 4.94 -10.30
CA LEU A 163 -7.08 5.50 -11.03
C LEU A 163 -7.46 5.84 -12.47
N LYS A 164 -8.19 4.93 -13.13
CA LYS A 164 -8.68 5.01 -14.51
C LYS A 164 -9.64 6.20 -14.72
N ALA A 165 -10.49 6.49 -13.74
CA ALA A 165 -11.39 7.64 -13.82
C ALA A 165 -10.65 8.98 -13.62
N LEU A 166 -9.52 8.98 -12.91
CA LEU A 166 -8.69 10.17 -12.68
C LEU A 166 -7.77 10.52 -13.86
N GLU A 167 -7.46 9.57 -14.75
CA GLU A 167 -6.55 9.73 -15.91
C GLU A 167 -6.85 10.92 -16.81
N VAL A 168 -8.13 11.29 -16.88
CA VAL A 168 -8.63 12.47 -17.58
C VAL A 168 -7.99 13.78 -17.12
N PHE A 169 -7.61 13.89 -15.84
CA PHE A 169 -7.07 15.13 -15.27
C PHE A 169 -5.61 15.39 -15.61
N TYR A 170 -4.86 14.32 -15.90
CA TYR A 170 -3.44 14.37 -16.26
C TYR A 170 -3.19 13.83 -17.67
N SER A 171 -4.25 13.76 -18.49
CA SER A 171 -4.21 13.45 -19.93
C SER A 171 -3.48 12.14 -20.25
N PHE A 172 -3.65 11.14 -19.40
CA PHE A 172 -3.09 9.81 -19.62
C PHE A 172 -3.99 9.02 -20.57
N ASN A 173 -3.40 8.46 -21.63
CA ASN A 173 -4.09 7.63 -22.60
C ASN A 173 -3.49 6.23 -22.53
N ARG A 174 -4.32 5.25 -22.21
CA ARG A 174 -3.95 3.83 -22.23
C ARG A 174 -3.86 3.32 -23.66
N GLU A 175 -2.85 2.52 -23.92
CA GLU A 175 -2.72 1.73 -25.14
C GLU A 175 -3.49 0.41 -25.00
N THR A 176 -3.57 -0.13 -23.78
CA THR A 176 -4.25 -1.39 -23.49
C THR A 176 -5.75 -1.18 -23.36
N ALA A 177 -6.55 -1.96 -24.11
CA ALA A 177 -7.99 -1.94 -23.98
C ALA A 177 -8.42 -2.58 -22.64
N LEU A 178 -9.11 -1.80 -21.80
CA LEU A 178 -9.53 -2.24 -20.46
C LEU A 178 -10.41 -3.51 -20.47
N GLN A 179 -11.21 -3.69 -21.52
CA GLN A 179 -12.04 -4.89 -21.67
C GLN A 179 -11.19 -6.14 -21.92
N ASP A 180 -10.15 -6.01 -22.74
CA ASP A 180 -9.21 -7.09 -23.02
C ASP A 180 -8.40 -7.43 -21.76
N ALA A 181 -7.93 -6.42 -21.03
CA ALA A 181 -7.24 -6.63 -19.75
C ALA A 181 -8.09 -7.42 -18.76
N ARG A 182 -9.35 -7.00 -18.53
CA ARG A 182 -10.29 -7.70 -17.64
C ARG A 182 -10.54 -9.15 -18.05
N HIS A 183 -10.71 -9.40 -19.35
CA HIS A 183 -10.93 -10.77 -19.84
C HIS A 183 -9.70 -11.65 -19.59
N ASN A 184 -8.50 -11.13 -19.81
CA ASN A 184 -7.25 -11.86 -19.60
C ASN A 184 -6.95 -12.10 -18.11
N LEU A 185 -7.21 -11.11 -17.25
CA LEU A 185 -7.13 -11.26 -15.79
C LEU A 185 -8.04 -12.42 -15.32
N SER A 186 -9.33 -12.38 -15.65
CA SER A 186 -10.26 -13.44 -15.26
C SER A 186 -9.92 -14.81 -15.85
N HIS A 187 -9.33 -14.87 -17.05
CA HIS A 187 -8.87 -16.12 -17.64
C HIS A 187 -7.69 -16.72 -16.84
N LEU A 188 -6.72 -15.89 -16.46
CA LEU A 188 -5.59 -16.32 -15.64
C LEU A 188 -6.04 -16.74 -14.22
N GLU A 189 -6.88 -15.94 -13.57
CA GLU A 189 -7.43 -16.21 -12.24
C GLU A 189 -8.14 -17.56 -12.20
N CYS A 190 -9.06 -17.81 -13.13
CA CYS A 190 -9.73 -19.11 -13.26
C CYS A 190 -8.74 -20.28 -13.46
N ALA A 191 -7.69 -20.08 -14.26
CA ALA A 191 -6.67 -21.10 -14.46
C ALA A 191 -5.80 -21.32 -13.21
N LEU A 192 -5.56 -20.30 -12.39
CA LEU A 192 -4.86 -20.43 -11.10
C LEU A 192 -5.73 -21.16 -10.07
N GLU A 193 -7.01 -20.80 -9.95
CA GLU A 193 -7.98 -21.47 -9.06
C GLU A 193 -8.12 -22.96 -9.37
N LEU A 194 -8.09 -23.33 -10.67
CA LEU A 194 -8.17 -24.72 -11.13
C LEU A 194 -6.82 -25.44 -11.19
N ASN A 195 -5.71 -24.75 -10.93
CA ASN A 195 -4.34 -25.26 -11.08
C ASN A 195 -4.03 -25.76 -12.52
N GLU A 196 -4.54 -25.07 -13.53
CA GLU A 196 -4.43 -25.37 -14.96
C GLU A 196 -3.58 -24.34 -15.74
N THR A 197 -2.53 -23.82 -15.11
CA THR A 197 -1.70 -22.73 -15.68
C THR A 197 -0.80 -23.13 -16.85
N ALA A 198 -0.64 -24.43 -17.11
CA ALA A 198 0.33 -24.95 -18.09
C ALA A 198 0.06 -24.53 -19.55
N ASN A 199 -1.19 -24.21 -19.90
CA ASN A 199 -1.61 -23.93 -21.28
C ASN A 199 -2.04 -22.48 -21.52
N ILE A 200 -1.75 -21.56 -20.58
CA ILE A 200 -2.12 -20.16 -20.73
C ILE A 200 -1.29 -19.53 -21.85
N PRO A 201 -1.92 -18.94 -22.90
CA PRO A 201 -1.18 -18.31 -23.99
C PRO A 201 -0.32 -17.16 -23.51
N ALA A 202 0.88 -17.00 -24.07
CA ALA A 202 1.78 -15.88 -23.76
C ALA A 202 1.14 -14.50 -23.93
N ALA A 203 0.18 -14.37 -24.85
CA ALA A 203 -0.57 -13.12 -25.08
C ALA A 203 -1.41 -12.68 -23.86
N VAL A 204 -1.87 -13.63 -23.03
CA VAL A 204 -2.59 -13.34 -21.78
C VAL A 204 -1.66 -12.61 -20.82
N PHE A 205 -0.48 -13.19 -20.55
CA PHE A 205 0.55 -12.58 -19.71
C PHE A 205 0.97 -11.20 -20.23
N GLN A 206 1.20 -11.05 -21.55
CA GLN A 206 1.57 -9.77 -22.15
C GLN A 206 0.50 -8.69 -21.95
N THR A 207 -0.77 -9.06 -22.07
CA THR A 207 -1.88 -8.10 -21.88
C THR A 207 -1.97 -7.66 -20.41
N ILE A 208 -1.82 -8.60 -19.47
CA ILE A 208 -1.82 -8.29 -18.03
C ILE A 208 -0.59 -7.45 -17.66
N GLU A 209 0.61 -7.79 -18.14
CA GLU A 209 1.80 -6.97 -17.92
C GLU A 209 1.64 -5.54 -18.46
N ALA A 210 1.04 -5.38 -19.66
CA ALA A 210 0.80 -4.07 -20.25
C ALA A 210 -0.18 -3.24 -19.40
N TYR A 211 -1.24 -3.87 -18.90
CA TYR A 211 -2.22 -3.24 -18.01
C TYR A 211 -1.60 -2.81 -16.67
N ASN A 212 -0.88 -3.70 -15.98
CA ASN A 212 -0.19 -3.40 -14.73
C ASN A 212 0.92 -2.34 -14.92
N ARG A 213 1.65 -2.39 -16.04
CA ARG A 213 2.60 -1.34 -16.43
C ARG A 213 1.92 0.02 -16.55
N GLU A 214 0.77 0.08 -17.20
CA GLU A 214 0.00 1.33 -17.32
C GLU A 214 -0.50 1.82 -15.97
N ASP A 215 -0.88 0.94 -15.04
CA ASP A 215 -1.26 1.33 -13.66
C ASP A 215 -0.08 1.96 -12.90
N CYS A 216 1.12 1.37 -13.00
CA CYS A 216 2.34 1.95 -12.42
C CYS A 216 2.65 3.34 -13.02
N ILE A 217 2.58 3.47 -14.35
CA ILE A 217 2.87 4.75 -15.04
C ILE A 217 1.78 5.78 -14.75
N SER A 218 0.51 5.37 -14.71
CA SER A 218 -0.63 6.24 -14.40
C SER A 218 -0.50 6.79 -12.98
N THR A 219 -0.08 5.97 -12.01
CA THR A 219 0.24 6.42 -10.64
C THR A 219 1.38 7.43 -10.63
N LEU A 220 2.43 7.23 -11.43
CA LEU A 220 3.51 8.21 -11.62
C LEU A 220 2.99 9.54 -12.15
N ARG A 221 2.17 9.51 -13.21
CA ARG A 221 1.61 10.72 -13.80
C ARG A 221 0.64 11.44 -12.88
N LEU A 222 -0.12 10.69 -12.09
CA LEU A 222 -0.98 11.25 -11.06
C LEU A 222 -0.16 11.95 -9.97
N ARG A 223 0.94 11.34 -9.50
CA ARG A 223 1.88 11.98 -8.55
C ARG A 223 2.42 13.28 -9.14
N ASP A 224 2.95 13.25 -10.35
CA ASP A 224 3.54 14.43 -11.02
C ASP A 224 2.50 15.56 -11.14
N TRP A 225 1.26 15.25 -11.52
CA TRP A 225 0.18 16.23 -11.61
C TRP A 225 -0.18 16.86 -10.25
N LEU A 226 -0.18 16.07 -9.18
CA LEU A 226 -0.40 16.60 -7.83
C LEU A 226 0.76 17.51 -7.37
N GLU A 227 2.00 17.17 -7.74
CA GLU A 227 3.16 18.05 -7.51
C GLU A 227 3.05 19.37 -8.31
N GLU A 228 2.54 19.34 -9.55
CA GLU A 228 2.27 20.57 -10.31
C GLU A 228 1.24 21.47 -9.61
N ILE A 229 0.16 20.88 -9.09
CA ILE A 229 -0.86 21.60 -8.30
C ILE A 229 -0.22 22.21 -7.05
N ARG A 230 0.51 21.40 -6.29
CA ARG A 230 1.20 21.82 -5.07
C ARG A 230 2.15 22.98 -5.35
N HIS A 231 2.99 22.85 -6.38
CA HIS A 231 3.96 23.87 -6.78
C HIS A 231 3.28 25.19 -7.12
N ARG A 232 2.15 25.17 -7.86
CA ARG A 232 1.38 26.38 -8.18
C ARG A 232 0.85 27.06 -6.91
N LEU A 233 0.28 26.31 -5.97
CA LEU A 233 -0.23 26.87 -4.72
C LEU A 233 0.86 27.51 -3.86
N VAL A 234 2.04 26.89 -3.81
CA VAL A 234 3.21 27.43 -3.10
C VAL A 234 3.68 28.74 -3.74
N LEU A 235 3.72 28.81 -5.08
CA LEU A 235 4.02 30.06 -5.79
C LEU A 235 2.98 31.16 -5.53
N ASP A 236 1.72 30.79 -5.35
CA ASP A 236 0.63 31.71 -5.00
C ASP A 236 0.63 32.10 -3.50
N GLY A 237 1.60 31.62 -2.72
CA GLY A 237 1.85 32.01 -1.33
C GLY A 237 1.28 31.07 -0.27
N ALA A 238 0.75 29.90 -0.64
CA ALA A 238 0.33 28.89 0.32
C ALA A 238 1.53 28.25 1.02
N ASN A 239 1.49 28.13 2.35
CA ASN A 239 2.45 27.32 3.09
C ASN A 239 1.96 25.87 3.17
N ILE A 240 2.57 24.97 2.39
CA ILE A 240 2.28 23.54 2.41
C ILE A 240 3.57 22.83 2.81
N GLU A 241 3.66 22.36 4.04
CA GLU A 241 4.85 21.63 4.51
C GLU A 241 4.92 20.23 3.86
N ARG A 242 6.13 19.68 3.79
CA ARG A 242 6.36 18.31 3.33
C ARG A 242 6.52 17.38 4.54
N PRO A 243 6.20 16.08 4.41
CA PRO A 243 6.48 15.13 5.48
C PRO A 243 7.99 15.06 5.75
N GLN A 244 8.36 14.89 7.02
CA GLN A 244 9.75 14.63 7.41
C GLN A 244 10.05 13.14 7.27
N LEU A 245 11.25 12.85 6.75
CA LEU A 245 11.76 11.48 6.65
C LEU A 245 12.25 11.02 8.02
N GLU A 246 11.79 9.85 8.45
CA GLU A 246 12.28 9.17 9.64
C GLU A 246 13.31 8.09 9.26
N PRO A 247 14.37 7.85 10.05
CA PRO A 247 15.38 6.83 9.74
C PRO A 247 14.76 5.42 9.65
N GLY A 248 13.74 5.18 10.48
CA GLY A 248 13.02 3.91 10.58
C GLY A 248 13.77 2.82 11.37
N ASP A 249 14.88 3.13 12.02
CA ASP A 249 15.68 2.16 12.78
C ASP A 249 14.97 1.73 14.08
N PRO A 250 15.01 0.43 14.44
CA PRO A 250 14.45 -0.04 15.70
C PRO A 250 15.29 0.44 16.90
N SER A 251 14.71 0.44 18.10
CA SER A 251 15.49 0.68 19.33
C SER A 251 16.53 -0.43 19.56
N GLU A 252 17.69 -0.09 20.15
CA GLU A 252 18.81 -1.02 20.38
C GLU A 252 18.40 -2.32 21.11
N ASP A 253 17.55 -2.25 22.14
CA ASP A 253 17.12 -3.43 22.93
C ASP A 253 16.25 -4.42 22.11
N ILE A 254 15.38 -3.89 21.24
CA ILE A 254 14.56 -4.70 20.33
C ILE A 254 15.46 -5.40 19.30
N ASP A 255 16.48 -4.70 18.79
CA ASP A 255 17.43 -5.23 17.80
C ASP A 255 18.28 -6.39 18.37
N GLU A 256 18.80 -6.28 19.60
CA GLU A 256 19.61 -7.33 20.21
C GLU A 256 18.83 -8.61 20.54
N ARG A 257 17.59 -8.49 21.06
CA ARG A 257 16.74 -9.66 21.32
C ARG A 257 16.40 -10.38 20.03
N ARG A 258 16.10 -9.63 18.97
CA ARG A 258 15.77 -10.16 17.65
C ARG A 258 16.93 -10.87 16.99
N LYS A 259 18.13 -10.27 16.99
CA LYS A 259 19.36 -10.91 16.47
C LYS A 259 19.61 -12.28 17.09
N ARG A 260 19.39 -12.42 18.40
CA ARG A 260 19.51 -13.70 19.10
C ARG A 260 18.46 -14.73 18.66
N ALA A 261 17.21 -14.30 18.50
CA ALA A 261 16.14 -15.18 18.04
C ALA A 261 16.37 -15.67 16.61
N LEU A 262 16.77 -14.79 15.69
CA LEU A 262 17.07 -15.13 14.30
C LEU A 262 18.26 -16.08 14.18
N ALA A 263 19.35 -15.84 14.93
CA ALA A 263 20.50 -16.74 14.95
C ALA A 263 20.15 -18.15 15.47
N LEU A 264 19.22 -18.25 16.43
CA LEU A 264 18.73 -19.54 16.91
C LEU A 264 17.80 -20.21 15.90
N MET A 265 16.92 -19.45 15.27
CA MET A 265 16.01 -19.92 14.21
C MET A 265 16.80 -20.50 13.03
N GLU A 266 17.84 -19.81 12.55
CA GLU A 266 18.73 -20.30 11.48
C GLU A 266 19.36 -21.65 11.84
N ARG A 267 19.88 -21.78 13.06
CA ARG A 267 20.46 -23.04 13.56
C ARG A 267 19.44 -24.17 13.65
N LEU A 268 18.20 -23.88 14.02
CA LEU A 268 17.12 -24.88 14.09
C LEU A 268 16.67 -25.33 12.71
N LEU A 269 16.66 -24.43 11.73
CA LEU A 269 16.24 -24.71 10.36
C LEU A 269 17.35 -25.33 9.50
N GLN A 270 18.58 -25.42 9.99
CA GLN A 270 19.68 -26.03 9.26
C GLN A 270 19.36 -27.48 8.85
N GLY A 271 19.29 -27.73 7.54
CA GLY A 271 18.96 -29.05 6.97
C GLY A 271 17.48 -29.43 7.01
N VAL A 272 16.59 -28.52 7.39
CA VAL A 272 15.14 -28.70 7.31
C VAL A 272 14.67 -28.21 5.93
N THR A 273 13.96 -29.06 5.18
CA THR A 273 13.38 -28.69 3.88
C THR A 273 12.23 -27.72 4.06
N ASP A 274 12.11 -26.74 3.16
CA ASP A 274 10.98 -25.81 3.13
C ASP A 274 9.68 -26.44 2.60
N ASN A 275 9.75 -27.62 1.97
CA ASN A 275 8.57 -28.32 1.45
C ASN A 275 7.90 -29.20 2.54
N PRO A 276 6.72 -28.84 3.08
CA PRO A 276 6.13 -29.56 4.22
C PRO A 276 5.95 -31.08 4.00
N PRO A 277 5.46 -31.56 2.84
CA PRO A 277 5.44 -32.98 2.49
C PRO A 277 6.77 -33.73 2.59
N GLU A 278 7.90 -33.04 2.40
CA GLU A 278 9.24 -33.66 2.42
C GLU A 278 9.90 -33.62 3.81
N ARG A 279 9.30 -32.94 4.79
CA ARG A 279 9.87 -32.83 6.14
C ARG A 279 9.69 -34.14 6.90
N SER A 280 10.78 -34.60 7.54
CA SER A 280 10.67 -35.63 8.57
C SER A 280 9.92 -35.09 9.79
N SER A 281 9.42 -35.96 10.66
CA SER A 281 8.77 -35.54 11.92
C SER A 281 9.68 -34.67 12.79
N GLU A 282 10.98 -34.97 12.84
CA GLU A 282 11.97 -34.14 13.55
C GLU A 282 12.16 -32.79 12.84
N GLY A 283 12.23 -32.79 11.51
CA GLY A 283 12.30 -31.57 10.70
C GLY A 283 11.10 -30.67 10.94
N GLN A 284 9.89 -31.23 10.98
CA GLN A 284 8.67 -30.50 11.29
C GLN A 284 8.67 -29.93 12.71
N ALA A 285 9.14 -30.69 13.71
CA ALA A 285 9.26 -30.20 15.09
C ALA A 285 10.27 -29.04 15.20
N LYS A 286 11.43 -29.16 14.53
CA LYS A 286 12.42 -28.08 14.46
C LYS A 286 11.86 -26.84 13.77
N TRP A 287 11.14 -27.03 12.66
CA TRP A 287 10.48 -25.96 11.93
C TRP A 287 9.49 -25.21 12.83
N LEU A 288 8.61 -25.93 13.53
CA LEU A 288 7.65 -25.32 14.46
C LEU A 288 8.35 -24.56 15.58
N LEU A 289 9.33 -25.19 16.24
CA LEU A 289 10.07 -24.55 17.33
C LEU A 289 10.78 -23.27 16.88
N ALA A 290 11.38 -23.29 15.69
CA ALA A 290 12.06 -22.14 15.11
C ALA A 290 11.10 -20.97 14.89
N HIS A 291 9.91 -21.22 14.34
CA HIS A 291 8.90 -20.18 14.11
C HIS A 291 8.15 -19.75 15.37
N MET A 292 8.13 -20.55 16.44
CA MET A 292 7.56 -20.15 17.74
C MET A 292 8.38 -19.05 18.44
N LEU A 293 9.69 -18.96 18.18
CA LEU A 293 10.57 -17.97 18.83
C LEU A 293 10.10 -16.53 18.62
N GLU A 294 9.57 -16.24 17.44
CA GLU A 294 9.11 -14.90 17.03
C GLU A 294 7.57 -14.80 16.96
N TRP A 295 6.84 -15.83 17.39
CA TRP A 295 5.37 -15.86 17.24
C TRP A 295 4.67 -14.72 17.99
N HIS A 296 4.90 -14.59 19.30
CA HIS A 296 4.27 -13.53 20.10
C HIS A 296 4.57 -12.13 19.57
N ARG A 297 5.80 -11.88 19.13
CA ARG A 297 6.17 -10.58 18.57
C ARG A 297 5.45 -10.30 17.26
N ARG A 298 5.29 -11.31 16.39
CA ARG A 298 4.54 -11.18 15.13
C ARG A 298 3.06 -10.94 15.38
N GLU A 299 2.47 -11.59 16.39
CA GLU A 299 1.09 -11.35 16.80
C GLU A 299 0.88 -9.93 17.36
N ASP A 300 1.78 -9.45 18.23
CA ASP A 300 1.68 -8.10 18.81
C ASP A 300 1.68 -7.00 17.73
N LYS A 301 2.29 -7.26 16.57
CA LYS A 301 2.33 -6.32 15.44
C LYS A 301 1.00 -6.15 14.74
N VAL A 302 0.14 -7.16 14.74
CA VAL A 302 -1.16 -7.09 14.04
C VAL A 302 -1.98 -5.92 14.59
N SER A 303 -1.98 -5.75 15.91
CA SER A 303 -2.65 -4.61 16.56
C SER A 303 -2.04 -3.25 16.16
N TRP A 304 -0.71 -3.18 16.03
CA TRP A 304 -0.04 -1.96 15.57
C TRP A 304 -0.33 -1.66 14.10
N TRP A 305 -0.35 -2.67 13.24
CA TRP A 305 -0.70 -2.47 11.83
C TRP A 305 -2.14 -2.01 11.68
N GLU A 306 -3.06 -2.56 12.47
CA GLU A 306 -4.45 -2.10 12.48
C GLU A 306 -4.55 -0.65 12.96
N TYR A 307 -3.82 -0.29 14.03
CA TYR A 307 -3.73 1.11 14.46
C TYR A 307 -3.24 2.04 13.34
N TYR A 308 -2.12 1.72 12.69
CA TYR A 308 -1.59 2.53 11.60
C TYR A 308 -2.52 2.57 10.37
N ARG A 309 -3.17 1.44 10.03
CA ARG A 309 -4.18 1.38 8.97
C ARG A 309 -5.35 2.30 9.27
N LEU A 310 -5.85 2.33 10.50
CA LEU A 310 -6.92 3.25 10.90
C LEU A 310 -6.45 4.71 10.84
N CYS A 311 -5.22 5.02 11.27
CA CYS A 311 -4.62 6.35 11.07
C CYS A 311 -4.46 6.73 9.59
N GLU A 312 -4.45 5.74 8.70
CA GLU A 312 -4.35 5.91 7.25
C GLU A 312 -5.69 6.22 6.57
N LEU A 313 -6.82 6.02 7.24
CA LEU A 313 -8.13 6.27 6.64
C LEU A 313 -8.50 7.76 6.62
N THR A 314 -9.45 8.11 5.76
CA THR A 314 -10.07 9.44 5.78
C THR A 314 -11.16 9.47 6.85
N ASP A 315 -11.56 10.67 7.30
CA ASP A 315 -12.65 10.81 8.28
C ASP A 315 -13.96 10.17 7.80
N GLU A 316 -14.17 10.06 6.48
CA GLU A 316 -15.35 9.44 5.87
C GLU A 316 -15.23 7.92 5.86
N ASP A 317 -14.09 7.38 5.43
CA ASP A 317 -13.86 5.93 5.46
C ASP A 317 -13.83 5.39 6.91
N LEU A 318 -13.40 6.20 7.89
CA LEU A 318 -13.43 5.85 9.32
C LEU A 318 -14.85 5.72 9.89
N LEU A 319 -15.87 6.37 9.31
CA LEU A 319 -17.25 6.25 9.78
C LEU A 319 -17.83 4.87 9.51
N ASP A 320 -17.38 4.24 8.43
CA ASP A 320 -17.81 2.90 8.04
C ASP A 320 -16.94 1.81 8.69
N GLU A 321 -15.97 2.18 9.54
CA GLU A 321 -15.04 1.23 10.14
C GLU A 321 -15.41 0.80 11.56
N PRO A 322 -15.75 -0.48 11.77
CA PRO A 322 -16.19 -0.97 13.07
C PRO A 322 -15.11 -0.85 14.16
N SER A 323 -13.83 -0.85 13.78
CA SER A 323 -12.70 -0.76 14.70
C SER A 323 -12.38 0.68 15.15
N ALA A 324 -13.08 1.69 14.65
CA ALA A 324 -12.82 3.10 14.94
C ALA A 324 -14.07 3.86 15.41
N ILE A 325 -13.84 5.06 15.93
CA ILE A 325 -14.88 6.08 16.14
C ILE A 325 -14.42 7.38 15.49
N ALA A 326 -15.12 7.81 14.45
CA ALA A 326 -14.82 9.04 13.72
C ALA A 326 -15.68 10.23 14.20
N GLY A 327 -15.22 11.45 13.91
CA GLY A 327 -15.98 12.67 14.18
C GLY A 327 -16.16 13.00 15.65
N LEU A 328 -15.17 12.67 16.49
CA LEU A 328 -15.18 12.96 17.92
C LEU A 328 -15.12 14.48 18.18
N GLU A 329 -16.18 15.03 18.76
CA GLU A 329 -16.24 16.39 19.28
C GLU A 329 -16.00 16.36 20.80
N PHE A 330 -14.95 17.04 21.25
CA PHE A 330 -14.67 17.15 22.68
C PHE A 330 -15.78 17.92 23.40
N VAL A 331 -16.32 17.33 24.47
CA VAL A 331 -17.38 17.94 25.28
C VAL A 331 -16.81 18.52 26.57
N LYS A 332 -16.19 17.68 27.40
CA LYS A 332 -15.56 18.11 28.66
C LYS A 332 -14.70 17.02 29.31
N ARG A 333 -13.72 17.46 30.11
CA ARG A 333 -12.98 16.63 31.08
C ARG A 333 -13.91 16.22 32.22
N MET A 334 -14.05 14.92 32.44
CA MET A 334 -14.89 14.34 33.50
C MET A 334 -14.09 14.02 34.77
N GLY A 335 -12.75 14.03 34.70
CA GLY A 335 -11.86 13.73 35.82
C GLY A 335 -10.57 13.05 35.34
N GLY A 336 -10.05 12.13 36.17
CA GLY A 336 -8.81 11.40 35.91
C GLY A 336 -7.58 12.05 36.53
N THR A 337 -6.41 11.55 36.14
CA THR A 337 -5.10 12.14 36.53
C THR A 337 -4.51 12.92 35.37
N ALA A 338 -3.49 13.75 35.62
CA ALA A 338 -2.78 14.44 34.54
C ALA A 338 -2.17 13.48 33.50
N LYS A 339 -1.84 12.24 33.89
CA LYS A 339 -1.30 11.20 33.00
C LYS A 339 -2.37 10.31 32.35
N CYS A 340 -3.59 10.31 32.90
CA CYS A 340 -4.70 9.50 32.41
C CYS A 340 -6.00 10.30 32.59
N PRO A 341 -6.23 11.30 31.73
CA PRO A 341 -7.46 12.09 31.78
C PRO A 341 -8.65 11.24 31.34
N ILE A 342 -9.81 11.51 31.94
CA ILE A 342 -11.07 10.94 31.49
C ILE A 342 -11.85 12.05 30.79
N ASP A 343 -12.02 11.92 29.48
CA ASP A 343 -12.66 12.91 28.62
C ASP A 343 -13.99 12.38 28.06
N ARG A 344 -14.97 13.29 27.94
CA ARG A 344 -16.24 13.01 27.29
C ARG A 344 -16.24 13.63 25.90
N TYR A 345 -16.60 12.83 24.91
CA TYR A 345 -16.79 13.23 23.53
C TYR A 345 -18.25 13.02 23.10
N ARG A 346 -18.64 13.71 22.03
CA ARG A 346 -19.86 13.48 21.27
C ARG A 346 -19.46 13.06 19.86
N PHE A 347 -20.21 12.16 19.26
CA PHE A 347 -20.00 11.72 17.88
C PHE A 347 -21.35 11.30 17.26
N GLN A 348 -21.39 11.17 15.94
CA GLN A 348 -22.58 10.67 15.24
C GLN A 348 -22.71 9.16 15.47
N PRO A 349 -23.95 8.63 15.61
CA PRO A 349 -24.15 7.18 15.68
C PRO A 349 -23.49 6.48 14.49
N GLN A 350 -22.66 5.49 14.78
CA GLN A 350 -21.91 4.70 13.81
C GLN A 350 -21.79 3.26 14.31
N ASP A 351 -21.73 2.30 13.40
CA ASP A 351 -21.57 0.89 13.75
C ASP A 351 -20.13 0.66 14.21
N THR A 352 -19.94 0.45 15.51
CA THR A 352 -18.60 0.30 16.12
C THR A 352 -18.55 -0.86 17.09
N GLN A 353 -17.39 -1.53 17.14
CA GLN A 353 -17.07 -2.60 18.08
C GLN A 353 -16.41 -2.06 19.36
N VAL A 354 -16.09 -0.76 19.40
CA VAL A 354 -15.50 -0.09 20.55
C VAL A 354 -16.54 0.00 21.68
N ARG A 355 -16.19 -0.50 22.87
CA ARG A 355 -17.10 -0.62 24.03
C ARG A 355 -16.76 0.36 25.15
#